data_AF-A0A6M3VZC7-F1
#
_entry.id   AF-A0A6M3VZC7-F1
#
_cell.length_a   1.000
_cell.length_b   1.000
_cell.length_c   1.000
_cell.angle_alpha   90.00
_cell.angle_beta   90.00
_cell.angle_gamma   90.00
#
_symmetry.space_group_name_H-M   'P 1'
#
loop_
_entity.id
_entity.type
_entity.pdbx_description
1 polymer ?
#
loop_
_entity_poly.entity_id
_entity_poly.type
_entity_poly.pdbx_seq_one_letter_code
_entity_poly.pdbx_strand_id
1 'polypeptide(L)' 'EKLPSFPSEEPGGKEITFKRVLLNNCQEAFEGDESLRAEIAKLTGPDQEMERRDKERIVKLRTLGNIRLIGE' A
#
# COMPACT_ATOMS: atom_id res chain seq x y z
N GLU A 1 -1.46 -9.28 -27.19
CA GLU A 1 -2.70 -8.49 -26.96
C GLU A 1 -2.36 -7.07 -26.56
N LYS A 2 -3.22 -6.09 -26.91
CA LYS A 2 -3.07 -4.69 -26.50
C LYS A 2 -3.85 -4.51 -25.18
N LEU A 3 -3.17 -4.14 -24.11
CA LEU A 3 -3.80 -3.89 -22.80
C LEU A 3 -4.69 -2.63 -22.85
N PRO A 4 -5.74 -2.55 -22.01
CA PRO A 4 -6.64 -1.40 -22.00
C PRO A 4 -5.94 -0.10 -21.56
N SER A 5 -6.41 1.02 -22.10
CA SER A 5 -6.08 2.37 -21.65
C SER A 5 -7.25 2.98 -20.87
N PHE A 6 -6.91 3.89 -19.96
CA PHE A 6 -7.82 4.59 -19.07
C PHE A 6 -7.57 6.10 -19.17
N PRO A 7 -8.60 6.94 -18.96
CA PRO A 7 -8.41 8.38 -18.87
C PRO A 7 -7.51 8.74 -17.69
N SER A 8 -6.72 9.80 -17.85
CA SER A 8 -5.93 10.38 -16.76
C SER A 8 -6.86 11.10 -15.77
N GLU A 9 -6.53 11.03 -14.47
CA GLU A 9 -7.22 11.81 -13.44
C GLU A 9 -6.86 13.30 -13.50
N GLU A 10 -5.68 13.63 -14.02
CA GLU A 10 -5.26 15.03 -14.21
C GLU A 10 -5.93 15.68 -15.44
N PRO A 11 -6.47 16.92 -15.32
CA PRO A 11 -7.01 17.67 -16.45
C PRO A 11 -5.96 17.88 -17.54
N GLY A 12 -6.21 17.35 -18.74
CA GLY A 12 -5.27 17.41 -19.86
C GLY A 12 -4.13 16.38 -19.81
N GLY A 13 -4.17 15.45 -18.86
CA GLY A 13 -3.21 14.35 -18.77
C GLY A 13 -3.35 13.32 -19.89
N LYS A 14 -2.26 12.59 -20.17
CA LYS A 14 -2.24 11.54 -21.20
C LYS A 14 -2.96 10.29 -20.70
N GLU A 15 -3.64 9.57 -21.58
CA GLU A 15 -4.21 8.25 -21.25
C GLU A 15 -3.16 7.35 -20.57
N ILE A 16 -3.57 6.70 -19.48
CA ILE A 16 -2.73 5.76 -18.74
C ILE A 16 -3.03 4.34 -19.19
N THR A 17 -2.01 3.49 -19.24
CA THR A 17 -2.20 2.08 -19.59
C THR A 17 -2.44 1.24 -18.34
N PHE A 18 -3.05 0.07 -18.51
CA PHE A 18 -3.16 -0.92 -17.42
C PHE A 18 -1.81 -1.20 -16.73
N LYS A 19 -0.71 -1.26 -17.49
CA LYS A 19 0.63 -1.43 -16.92
C LYS A 19 1.03 -0.30 -15.97
N ARG A 20 0.67 0.95 -16.32
CA ARG A 20 0.95 2.11 -15.48
C ARG A 20 0.14 2.08 -14.20
N VAL A 21 -1.14 1.72 -14.29
CA VAL A 21 -2.03 1.54 -13.12
C VAL A 21 -1.48 0.46 -12.20
N LEU A 22 -1.12 -0.70 -12.76
CA LEU A 22 -0.55 -1.81 -11.99
C LEU A 22 0.75 -1.39 -11.27
N LEU A 23 1.66 -0.72 -11.98
CA LEU A 23 2.92 -0.25 -11.40
C LEU A 23 2.69 0.73 -10.24
N ASN A 24 1.76 1.68 -10.39
CA ASN A 24 1.41 2.61 -9.33
C ASN A 24 0.85 1.88 -8.11
N ASN A 25 -0.04 0.90 -8.32
CA ASN A 25 -0.60 0.09 -7.23
C ASN A 25 0.47 -0.78 -6.54
N CYS A 26 1.42 -1.35 -7.29
CA CYS A 26 2.53 -2.09 -6.70
C CYS A 26 3.43 -1.17 -5.86
N GLN A 27 3.68 0.06 -6.31
CA GLN A 27 4.44 1.05 -5.54
C GLN A 27 3.71 1.41 -4.25
N GLU A 28 2.42 1.71 -4.32
CA GLU A 28 1.60 2.02 -3.15
C GLU A 28 1.52 0.81 -2.21
N ALA A 29 1.41 -0.42 -2.70
CA ALA A 29 1.41 -1.60 -1.86
C ALA A 29 2.78 -1.86 -1.17
N PHE A 30 3.88 -1.40 -1.79
CA PHE A 30 5.23 -1.52 -1.23
C PHE A 30 5.52 -0.44 -0.18
N GLU A 31 5.05 0.79 -0.40
CA GLU A 31 5.30 1.96 0.47
C GLU A 31 4.17 2.25 1.48
N GLY A 32 2.95 1.79 1.20
CA GLY A 32 1.67 2.29 1.76
C GLY A 32 1.29 1.85 3.17
N ASP A 33 2.20 1.23 3.92
CA ASP A 33 1.97 0.96 5.35
C ASP A 33 2.43 2.14 6.26
N GLU A 34 2.86 3.26 5.69
CA GLU A 34 3.37 4.41 6.44
C GLU A 34 2.33 5.02 7.40
N SER A 35 1.07 5.14 6.98
CA SER A 35 -0.02 5.67 7.82
C SER A 35 -0.27 4.79 9.06
N LEU A 36 -0.35 3.47 8.88
CA LEU A 36 -0.48 2.49 9.96
C LEU A 36 0.73 2.50 10.89
N ARG A 37 1.94 2.63 10.35
CA ARG A 37 3.17 2.77 11.16
C ARG A 37 3.14 4.05 11.99
N ALA A 38 2.66 5.15 11.44
CA ALA A 38 2.49 6.42 12.15
C ALA A 38 1.43 6.33 13.26
N GLU A 39 0.35 5.57 13.07
CA GLU A 39 -0.63 5.29 14.12
C GLU A 39 -0.04 4.45 15.26
N ILE A 40 0.71 3.39 14.93
CA ILE A 40 1.40 2.56 15.92
C ILE A 40 2.38 3.40 16.75
N ALA A 41 3.11 4.33 16.11
CA ALA A 41 4.06 5.21 16.79
C ALA A 41 3.40 6.14 17.85
N LYS A 42 2.09 6.39 17.75
CA LYS A 42 1.33 7.18 18.72
C LYS A 42 0.84 6.35 19.92
N LEU A 43 0.94 5.02 19.87
CA LEU A 43 0.53 4.12 20.95
C LEU A 43 1.69 3.90 21.93
N THR A 44 1.93 4.87 22.82
CA THR A 44 3.07 4.85 23.76
C THR A 44 2.68 4.48 25.19
N GLY A 45 1.38 4.37 25.50
CA GLY A 45 0.91 4.06 26.84
C GLY A 45 1.05 2.58 27.21
N PRO A 46 1.33 2.23 28.49
CA PRO A 46 1.43 0.84 28.93
C PRO A 46 0.13 0.05 28.71
N ASP A 47 -1.02 0.70 28.84
CA ASP A 47 -2.34 0.09 28.60
C ASP A 47 -2.63 -0.18 27.12
N GLN A 48 -1.82 0.40 26.21
CA GLN A 48 -1.97 0.27 24.76
C GLN A 48 -1.07 -0.80 24.15
N GLU A 49 -0.24 -1.48 24.95
CA GLU A 49 0.76 -2.44 24.47
C GLU A 49 0.13 -3.60 23.66
N MET A 50 -1.05 -4.08 24.09
CA MET A 50 -1.77 -5.13 23.37
C MET A 50 -2.22 -4.65 21.99
N GLU A 51 -2.84 -3.46 21.93
CA GLU A 51 -3.29 -2.85 20.67
C GLU A 51 -2.10 -2.58 19.73
N ARG A 52 -0.99 -2.08 20.27
CA ARG A 52 0.25 -1.82 19.53
C ARG A 52 0.76 -3.11 18.87
N ARG A 53 0.83 -4.22 19.61
CA ARG A 53 1.29 -5.52 19.10
C ARG A 53 0.36 -6.08 18.02
N ASP A 54 -0.95 -5.96 18.19
CA ASP A 54 -1.91 -6.43 17.19
C ASP A 54 -1.79 -5.65 15.88
N LYS A 55 -1.68 -4.32 15.95
CA LYS A 55 -1.46 -3.47 14.77
C LYS A 55 -0.13 -3.76 14.09
N GLU A 56 0.96 -3.96 14.86
CA GLU A 56 2.26 -4.36 14.30
C GLU A 56 2.20 -5.70 13.56
N ARG A 57 1.44 -6.67 14.08
CA ARG A 57 1.24 -7.96 13.43
C ARG A 57 0.52 -7.81 12.09
N ILE A 58 -0.52 -6.97 12.05
CA ILE A 58 -1.28 -6.72 10.82
C ILE A 58 -0.41 -6.09 9.75
N VAL A 59 0.38 -5.06 10.10
CA VAL A 59 1.32 -4.40 9.19
C VAL A 59 2.31 -5.42 8.61
N LYS A 60 2.93 -6.25 9.45
CA LYS A 60 3.87 -7.27 8.97
C LYS A 60 3.23 -8.28 7.99
N LEU A 61 2.00 -8.73 8.28
CA LEU A 61 1.29 -9.66 7.40
C LEU A 61 0.97 -9.02 6.05
N ARG A 62 0.52 -7.77 6.03
CA ARG A 62 0.23 -7.02 4.79
C ARG A 62 1.49 -6.79 3.98
N THR A 63 2.56 -6.27 4.61
CA THR A 63 3.85 -6.04 3.95
C THR A 63 4.37 -7.32 3.28
N LEU A 64 4.38 -8.47 4.00
CA LEU A 64 4.86 -9.74 3.43
C LEU A 64 3.96 -10.27 2.31
N GLY A 65 2.64 -10.16 2.48
CA GLY A 65 1.68 -10.54 1.44
C GLY A 65 1.84 -9.72 0.16
N ASN A 66 2.04 -8.40 0.30
CA ASN A 66 2.28 -7.49 -0.82
C ASN A 66 3.58 -7.80 -1.53
N ILE A 67 4.68 -8.06 -0.79
CA ILE A 67 5.97 -8.46 -1.39
C ILE A 67 5.81 -9.74 -2.22
N ARG A 68 5.06 -10.74 -1.70
CA ARG A 68 4.81 -11.97 -2.45
C ARG A 68 3.98 -11.70 -3.70
N LEU A 69 2.89 -10.94 -3.59
CA LEU A 69 1.99 -10.65 -4.72
C LEU A 69 2.70 -9.86 -5.83
N ILE A 70 3.59 -8.93 -5.49
CA ILE A 70 4.36 -8.14 -6.46
C ILE A 70 5.39 -9.02 -7.20
N GLY A 71 5.88 -10.09 -6.56
CA GLY A 71 6.88 -11.00 -7.12
C GLY A 71 6.32 -12.12 -8.00
N GLU A 72 5.01 -12.31 -8.05
CA GLU A 72 4.30 -13.29 -8.90
C GLU A 72 3.98 -12.71 -10.28
#